data_AF-A0A2P1QQQ6-F1
#
_entry.id   AF-A0A2P1QQQ6-F1
#
_cell.length_a   1.000
_cell.length_b   1.000
_cell.length_c   1.000
_cell.angle_alpha   90.00
_cell.angle_beta   90.00
_cell.angle_gamma   90.00
#
_symmetry.space_group_name_H-M   'P 1'
#
loop_
_entity.id
_entity.type
_entity.pdbx_description
1 polymer ?
#
loop_
_entity_poly.entity_id
_entity_poly.type
_entity_poly.pdbx_seq_one_letter_code
_entity_poly.pdbx_strand_id
1 'polypeptide(L)'
;MNKLVSQYFGFKSIFHIANGIFLSLFLCCSQTSKVVKIDFPSTDQELISFLTSIEKWENDSGRFIEFHKDNTFLFVQENEPVITGIGKFELKEKQIKLNFNKQGNHTWLNGKKYVCNFVLKRHAWKPQQCISCIEERKDDKFELSNSNSVNSGNEDSIDNVKVKILGFKLTITKRSVYIRESPTITGKIIPLSNLGSEECLDEGYLFRTTEKPEKVNPDIYIRFPKNFDLILIAKTQEKYNVEQYENYWYYAKISVPCIGYVTTKYGWVYGEFIN
;
A
#
# COMPACT_ATOMS: atom_id res chain seq x y z
N MET A 1 49.94 -21.95 45.61
CA MET A 1 50.93 -21.27 46.47
C MET A 1 51.95 -20.58 45.59
N ASN A 2 52.08 -19.25 45.72
CA ASN A 2 53.23 -18.38 45.41
C ASN A 2 53.80 -18.41 43.97
N LYS A 3 54.30 -17.34 43.34
CA LYS A 3 54.49 -15.89 43.57
C LYS A 3 54.94 -15.38 42.17
N LEU A 4 54.36 -14.32 41.63
CA LEU A 4 54.90 -12.94 41.62
C LEU A 4 56.35 -12.78 41.12
N VAL A 5 56.45 -12.10 39.97
CA VAL A 5 57.19 -10.83 39.72
C VAL A 5 58.72 -10.84 39.68
N SER A 6 59.25 -10.20 38.62
CA SER A 6 60.20 -9.05 38.62
C SER A 6 61.04 -9.11 37.33
N GLN A 7 61.64 -8.08 36.73
CA GLN A 7 61.73 -6.63 36.90
C GLN A 7 62.57 -6.18 35.66
N TYR A 8 62.14 -5.19 34.86
CA TYR A 8 62.54 -3.77 34.89
C TYR A 8 63.78 -3.34 34.06
N PHE A 9 63.66 -2.07 33.60
CA PHE A 9 64.64 -1.08 33.10
C PHE A 9 64.94 -1.06 31.58
N GLY A 10 64.84 0.08 30.87
CA GLY A 10 64.57 1.46 31.29
C GLY A 10 64.36 2.44 30.11
N PHE A 11 63.59 3.51 30.40
CA PHE A 11 63.84 4.95 30.15
C PHE A 11 64.64 5.40 28.90
N LYS A 12 64.42 6.56 28.25
CA LYS A 12 63.41 7.65 28.11
C LYS A 12 64.15 8.74 27.30
N SER A 13 63.51 9.40 26.33
CA SER A 13 63.79 10.78 25.80
C SER A 13 63.26 10.87 24.35
N ILE A 14 62.05 11.37 24.05
CA ILE A 14 61.59 12.79 23.95
C ILE A 14 62.38 13.64 22.93
N PHE A 15 61.72 14.02 21.83
CA PHE A 15 61.59 15.34 21.15
C PHE A 15 61.06 15.08 19.70
N HIS A 16 59.75 15.27 19.40
CA HIS A 16 59.13 16.48 18.78
C HIS A 16 59.91 16.96 17.52
N ILE A 17 59.35 17.09 16.30
CA ILE A 17 58.25 17.98 15.85
C ILE A 17 57.79 17.61 14.40
N ALA A 18 56.47 17.71 14.18
CA ALA A 18 55.68 18.06 12.97
C ALA A 18 55.89 17.37 11.61
N ASN A 19 54.83 16.73 11.09
CA ASN A 19 53.86 17.32 10.14
C ASN A 19 53.12 16.21 9.40
N GLY A 20 51.80 16.17 9.51
CA GLY A 20 50.99 15.20 8.79
C GLY A 20 49.56 15.16 9.30
N ILE A 21 48.87 16.29 9.21
CA ILE A 21 47.41 16.35 9.35
C ILE A 21 46.81 15.55 8.20
N PHE A 22 46.48 14.28 8.44
CA PHE A 22 45.53 13.55 7.59
C PHE A 22 44.16 13.69 8.25
N LEU A 23 43.53 14.83 7.94
CA LEU A 23 42.11 15.08 8.20
C LEU A 23 41.33 14.15 7.26
N SER A 24 41.09 12.91 7.69
CA SER A 24 40.13 12.03 7.04
C SER A 24 38.74 12.56 7.32
N LEU A 25 38.30 13.48 6.45
CA LEU A 25 36.91 13.87 6.24
C LEU A 25 36.11 12.62 5.90
N PHE A 26 35.65 11.90 6.93
CA PHE A 26 34.42 11.12 6.81
C PHE A 26 33.26 12.12 6.74
N LEU A 27 33.11 12.71 5.56
CA LEU A 27 31.83 13.16 5.01
C LEU A 27 30.97 11.90 4.83
N CYS A 28 30.54 11.30 5.93
CA CYS A 28 29.39 10.43 5.89
C CYS A 28 28.21 11.39 5.75
N CYS A 29 27.79 11.60 4.50
CA CYS A 29 26.49 12.13 4.16
C CYS A 29 25.45 11.38 4.99
N SER A 30 25.07 11.96 6.13
CA SER A 30 23.77 11.68 6.72
C SER A 30 22.76 12.22 5.72
N GLN A 31 22.39 11.39 4.75
CA GLN A 31 21.07 11.50 4.16
C GLN A 31 20.13 11.37 5.35
N THR A 32 19.71 12.52 5.88
CA THR A 32 18.50 12.61 6.67
C THR A 32 17.40 12.19 5.72
N SER A 33 17.16 10.88 5.60
CA SER A 33 15.86 10.41 5.21
C SER A 33 14.92 11.11 6.19
N LYS A 34 14.02 11.95 5.65
CA LYS A 34 12.96 12.52 6.46
C LYS A 34 12.24 11.32 7.06
N VAL A 35 12.48 11.06 8.34
CA VAL A 35 11.67 10.13 9.12
C VAL A 35 10.31 10.78 9.18
N VAL A 36 9.44 10.44 8.23
CA VAL A 36 8.03 10.79 8.33
C VAL A 36 7.57 10.10 9.60
N LYS A 37 7.11 10.89 10.57
CA LYS A 37 6.47 10.35 11.76
C LYS A 37 5.21 9.64 11.30
N ILE A 38 5.28 8.31 11.26
CA ILE A 38 4.14 7.42 11.01
C ILE A 38 3.20 7.43 12.23
N ASP A 39 3.60 8.09 13.31
CA ASP A 39 2.84 8.20 14.55
C ASP A 39 1.50 8.90 14.34
N PHE A 40 0.51 8.45 15.12
CA PHE A 40 -0.78 9.11 15.22
C PHE A 40 -0.67 10.37 16.10
N PRO A 41 -1.49 11.40 15.83
CA PRO A 41 -1.63 12.54 16.73
C PRO A 41 -2.00 12.14 18.17
N SER A 42 -1.68 13.02 19.10
CA SER A 42 -1.74 12.70 20.54
C SER A 42 -3.06 13.07 21.19
N THR A 43 -3.77 14.05 20.64
CA THR A 43 -5.03 14.57 21.18
C THR A 43 -6.23 14.20 20.30
N ASP A 44 -7.42 14.12 20.89
CA ASP A 44 -8.64 13.76 20.16
C ASP A 44 -8.98 14.81 19.08
N GLN A 45 -8.77 16.10 19.32
CA GLN A 45 -9.03 17.14 18.33
C GLN A 45 -8.10 17.06 17.10
N GLU A 46 -6.81 16.78 17.32
CA GLU A 46 -5.87 16.56 16.23
C GLU A 46 -6.20 15.27 15.47
N LEU A 47 -6.65 14.22 16.16
CA LEU A 47 -7.04 12.96 15.54
C LEU A 47 -8.28 13.10 14.66
N ILE A 48 -9.29 13.90 15.04
CA ILE A 48 -10.45 14.20 14.17
C ILE A 48 -9.98 14.95 12.91
N SER A 49 -9.12 15.95 13.09
CA SER A 49 -8.56 16.71 11.96
C SER A 49 -7.76 15.81 11.02
N PHE A 50 -7.02 14.87 11.58
CA PHE A 50 -6.24 13.89 10.83
C PHE A 50 -7.13 12.87 10.09
N LEU A 51 -8.11 12.26 10.76
CA LEU A 51 -9.07 11.33 10.16
C LEU A 51 -9.77 11.92 8.94
N THR A 52 -10.25 13.17 9.08
CA THR A 52 -11.01 13.89 8.03
C THR A 52 -10.13 14.52 6.95
N SER A 53 -8.80 14.53 7.14
CA SER A 53 -7.85 14.98 6.10
C SER A 53 -7.53 13.90 5.07
N ILE A 54 -7.82 12.63 5.40
CA ILE A 54 -7.58 11.48 4.53
C ILE A 54 -8.85 11.21 3.75
N GLU A 55 -8.73 11.24 2.43
CA GLU A 55 -9.87 11.06 1.51
C GLU A 55 -10.57 9.72 1.76
N LYS A 56 -9.80 8.62 1.79
CA LYS A 56 -10.31 7.27 2.01
C LYS A 56 -9.40 6.46 2.91
N TRP A 57 -9.99 5.81 3.90
CA TRP A 57 -9.38 4.73 4.66
C TRP A 57 -9.84 3.42 4.07
N GLU A 58 -8.95 2.62 3.47
CA GLU A 58 -9.37 1.51 2.59
C GLU A 58 -8.62 0.19 2.83
N ASN A 59 -9.13 -0.91 2.28
CA ASN A 59 -8.45 -2.21 2.30
C ASN A 59 -8.54 -2.98 0.98
N ASP A 60 -7.85 -4.11 0.92
CA ASP A 60 -7.77 -4.95 -0.28
C ASP A 60 -9.07 -5.73 -0.57
N SER A 61 -10.05 -5.69 0.32
CA SER A 61 -11.38 -6.28 0.12
C SER A 61 -12.38 -5.26 -0.46
N GLY A 62 -11.89 -4.09 -0.88
CA GLY A 62 -12.72 -3.02 -1.46
C GLY A 62 -13.62 -2.33 -0.44
N ARG A 63 -13.31 -2.43 0.86
CA ARG A 63 -14.01 -1.63 1.88
C ARG A 63 -13.27 -0.32 2.07
N PHE A 64 -14.01 0.78 2.17
CA PHE A 64 -13.46 2.05 2.60
C PHE A 64 -14.41 2.87 3.48
N ILE A 65 -13.83 3.78 4.26
CA ILE A 65 -14.54 4.81 5.00
C ILE A 65 -13.98 6.18 4.64
N GLU A 66 -14.89 7.13 4.40
CA GLU A 66 -14.61 8.56 4.28
C GLU A 66 -15.15 9.26 5.53
N PHE A 67 -14.30 10.00 6.24
CA PHE A 67 -14.70 10.78 7.42
C PHE A 67 -14.93 12.23 7.03
N HIS A 68 -16.01 12.82 7.53
CA HIS A 68 -16.39 14.20 7.24
C HIS A 68 -16.27 15.10 8.47
N LYS A 69 -16.03 16.40 8.26
CA LYS A 69 -15.77 17.38 9.32
C LYS A 69 -16.96 17.65 10.25
N ASP A 70 -18.17 17.27 9.83
CA ASP A 70 -19.41 17.37 10.60
C ASP A 70 -19.68 16.14 11.49
N ASN A 71 -18.64 15.32 11.72
CA ASN A 71 -18.68 14.06 12.47
C ASN A 71 -19.56 12.98 11.84
N THR A 72 -19.77 13.05 10.52
CA THR A 72 -20.39 11.98 9.75
C THR A 72 -19.34 11.14 9.01
N PHE A 73 -19.73 9.95 8.56
CA PHE A 73 -18.89 9.13 7.70
C PHE A 73 -19.72 8.42 6.64
N LEU A 74 -19.07 8.13 5.52
CA LEU A 74 -19.56 7.23 4.47
C LEU A 74 -18.74 5.94 4.51
N PHE A 75 -19.41 4.80 4.61
CA PHE A 75 -18.84 3.48 4.40
C PHE A 75 -19.25 2.96 3.03
N VAL A 76 -18.30 2.38 2.31
CA VAL A 76 -18.55 1.71 1.04
C VAL A 76 -17.84 0.37 1.03
N GLN A 77 -18.48 -0.63 0.43
CA GLN A 77 -17.85 -1.86 -0.02
C GLN A 77 -18.09 -1.99 -1.52
N GLU A 78 -17.01 -1.99 -2.30
CA GLU A 78 -17.00 -1.95 -3.76
C GLU A 78 -17.33 -3.30 -4.42
N ASN A 79 -18.01 -4.21 -3.75
CA ASN A 79 -18.53 -5.42 -4.39
C ASN A 79 -19.73 -5.09 -5.29
N GLU A 80 -20.26 -6.09 -5.99
CA GLU A 80 -21.51 -5.97 -6.75
C GLU A 80 -22.68 -6.69 -6.05
N PRO A 81 -23.81 -6.02 -5.78
CA PRO A 81 -23.99 -4.57 -5.86
C PRO A 81 -23.16 -3.84 -4.79
N VAL A 82 -22.74 -2.61 -5.09
CA VAL A 82 -21.99 -1.78 -4.14
C VAL A 82 -22.81 -1.61 -2.87
N ILE A 83 -22.19 -1.83 -1.70
CA ILE A 83 -22.84 -1.67 -0.41
C ILE A 83 -22.42 -0.32 0.18
N THR A 84 -23.38 0.49 0.59
CA THR A 84 -23.14 1.79 1.21
C THR A 84 -23.89 1.93 2.53
N GLY A 85 -23.27 2.62 3.48
CA GLY A 85 -23.90 3.01 4.73
C GLY A 85 -23.36 4.33 5.23
N ILE A 86 -24.21 5.10 5.90
CA ILE A 86 -23.85 6.40 6.46
C ILE A 86 -23.99 6.33 7.98
N GLY A 87 -23.22 7.14 8.69
CA GLY A 87 -23.34 7.21 10.13
C GLY A 87 -22.74 8.46 10.73
N LYS A 88 -22.71 8.47 12.06
CA LYS A 88 -21.96 9.44 12.85
C LYS A 88 -20.81 8.74 13.54
N PHE A 89 -19.69 9.44 13.67
CA PHE A 89 -18.58 8.96 14.48
C PHE A 89 -18.35 9.88 15.68
N GLU A 90 -17.86 9.29 16.76
CA GLU A 90 -17.38 10.00 17.95
C GLU A 90 -15.95 9.56 18.21
N LEU A 91 -15.10 10.48 18.64
CA LEU A 91 -13.74 10.17 19.09
C LEU A 91 -13.63 10.47 20.58
N LYS A 92 -13.23 9.47 21.36
CA LYS A 92 -12.97 9.62 22.79
C LYS A 92 -11.84 8.70 23.20
N GLU A 93 -10.85 9.22 23.93
CA GLU A 93 -9.73 8.41 24.46
C GLU A 93 -8.99 7.66 23.34
N LYS A 94 -8.80 8.32 22.18
CA LYS A 94 -8.20 7.73 20.96
C LYS A 94 -8.95 6.52 20.38
N GLN A 95 -10.21 6.30 20.75
CA GLN A 95 -11.08 5.31 20.13
C GLN A 95 -12.13 6.00 19.27
N ILE A 96 -12.32 5.48 18.06
CA ILE A 96 -13.35 5.92 17.14
C ILE A 96 -14.57 5.03 17.35
N LYS A 97 -15.71 5.61 17.67
CA LYS A 97 -16.99 4.90 17.74
C LYS A 97 -17.80 5.25 16.51
N LEU A 98 -18.06 4.27 15.65
CA LEU A 98 -18.90 4.41 14.48
C LEU A 98 -20.32 3.96 14.82
N ASN A 99 -21.32 4.76 14.47
CA ASN A 99 -22.72 4.42 14.63
C ASN A 99 -23.46 4.64 13.31
N PHE A 100 -23.81 3.53 12.65
CA PHE A 100 -24.53 3.54 11.39
C PHE A 100 -25.99 3.96 11.61
N ASN A 101 -26.46 4.88 10.77
CA ASN A 101 -27.86 5.25 10.73
C ASN A 101 -28.65 4.25 9.86
N LYS A 102 -29.93 4.54 9.56
CA LYS A 102 -30.75 3.73 8.64
C LYS A 102 -30.65 4.16 7.17
N GLN A 103 -29.71 5.06 6.85
CA GLN A 103 -29.48 5.59 5.52
C GLN A 103 -28.34 4.83 4.85
N GLY A 104 -28.48 4.59 3.54
CA GLY A 104 -27.63 3.69 2.77
C GLY A 104 -28.49 2.75 1.94
N ASN A 105 -27.85 1.92 1.13
CA ASN A 105 -28.55 0.99 0.25
C ASN A 105 -28.65 -0.43 0.81
N HIS A 106 -28.03 -0.73 1.95
CA HIS A 106 -28.08 -2.07 2.55
C HIS A 106 -28.49 -2.09 4.03
N THR A 107 -29.55 -2.85 4.32
CA THR A 107 -30.14 -2.98 5.65
C THR A 107 -29.28 -3.64 6.72
N TRP A 108 -28.23 -4.41 6.38
CA TRP A 108 -27.40 -5.10 7.39
C TRP A 108 -26.55 -4.14 8.21
N LEU A 109 -26.29 -2.93 7.68
CA LEU A 109 -25.57 -1.86 8.35
C LEU A 109 -26.45 -1.10 9.35
N ASN A 110 -27.77 -1.18 9.24
CA ASN A 110 -28.70 -0.34 9.99
C ASN A 110 -28.52 -0.52 11.51
N GLY A 111 -28.09 0.55 12.19
CA GLY A 111 -27.91 0.56 13.64
C GLY A 111 -26.71 -0.26 14.13
N LYS A 112 -25.82 -0.70 13.23
CA LYS A 112 -24.55 -1.32 13.62
C LYS A 112 -23.65 -0.29 14.29
N LYS A 113 -22.89 -0.79 15.27
CA LYS A 113 -21.93 0.00 16.02
C LYS A 113 -20.57 -0.68 15.99
N TYR A 114 -19.54 0.09 15.70
CA TYR A 114 -18.16 -0.39 15.68
C TYR A 114 -17.30 0.46 16.61
N VAL A 115 -16.37 -0.18 17.29
CA VAL A 115 -15.28 0.49 18.01
C VAL A 115 -14.00 0.24 17.23
N CYS A 116 -13.34 1.33 16.84
CA CYS A 116 -12.10 1.30 16.09
C CYS A 116 -10.93 1.87 16.88
N ASN A 117 -9.77 1.23 16.72
CA ASN A 117 -8.51 1.65 17.32
C ASN A 117 -7.51 2.01 16.23
N PHE A 118 -6.68 3.02 16.49
CA PHE A 118 -5.54 3.32 15.65
C PHE A 118 -4.45 2.26 15.82
N VAL A 119 -3.96 1.70 14.72
CA VAL A 119 -2.97 0.62 14.69
C VAL A 119 -1.89 0.96 13.69
N LEU A 120 -0.63 0.70 14.06
CA LEU A 120 0.50 0.72 13.13
C LEU A 120 0.84 -0.69 12.70
N LYS A 121 0.55 -1.04 11.44
CA LYS A 121 1.01 -2.31 10.89
C LYS A 121 2.49 -2.20 10.56
N ARG A 122 3.34 -3.00 11.20
CA ARG A 122 4.77 -3.07 10.88
C ARG A 122 4.99 -4.10 9.76
N HIS A 123 5.19 -3.64 8.54
CA HIS A 123 5.75 -4.44 7.46
C HIS A 123 6.90 -3.66 6.81
N ALA A 124 7.92 -4.32 6.27
CA ALA A 124 9.14 -3.69 5.75
C ALA A 124 8.86 -2.52 4.77
N TRP A 125 7.93 -2.69 3.83
CA TRP A 125 7.47 -1.65 2.89
C TRP A 125 6.04 -1.14 3.16
N LYS A 126 5.36 -1.65 4.20
CA LYS A 126 4.00 -1.22 4.58
C LYS A 126 3.91 -0.80 6.06
N PRO A 127 4.81 0.03 6.63
CA PRO A 127 4.46 0.71 7.85
C PRO A 127 3.28 1.64 7.54
N GLN A 128 2.07 1.19 7.85
CA GLN A 128 0.84 1.86 7.47
C GLN A 128 0.06 2.23 8.73
N GLN A 129 -0.44 3.45 8.70
CA GLN A 129 -1.46 3.89 9.64
C GLN A 129 -2.77 3.20 9.28
N CYS A 130 -3.31 2.43 10.21
CA CYS A 130 -4.56 1.72 10.04
C CYS A 130 -5.55 2.11 11.15
N ILE A 131 -6.83 1.94 10.86
CA ILE A 131 -7.88 1.83 11.86
C ILE A 131 -8.40 0.40 11.85
N SER A 132 -8.49 -0.22 13.04
CA SER A 132 -9.00 -1.58 13.24
C SER A 132 -10.33 -1.51 13.97
N CYS A 133 -11.41 -1.85 13.30
CA CYS A 133 -12.78 -1.78 13.79
C CYS A 133 -13.32 -3.17 14.15
N ILE A 134 -14.04 -3.25 15.28
CA ILE A 134 -14.75 -4.46 15.73
C ILE A 134 -16.20 -4.07 16.02
N GLU A 135 -17.17 -4.86 15.53
CA GLU A 135 -18.60 -4.64 15.83
C GLU A 135 -18.88 -4.87 17.33
N GLU A 136 -19.66 -4.01 17.98
CA GLU A 136 -19.89 -4.12 19.44
C GLU A 136 -20.67 -5.39 19.85
N ARG A 137 -21.45 -5.97 18.93
CA ARG A 137 -22.39 -7.08 19.21
C ARG A 137 -22.01 -8.40 18.54
N LYS A 138 -21.04 -8.37 17.63
CA LYS A 138 -20.58 -9.51 16.83
C LYS A 138 -19.08 -9.36 16.67
N ASP A 139 -18.35 -10.46 16.55
CA ASP A 139 -16.90 -10.39 16.30
C ASP A 139 -16.57 -10.11 14.82
N ASP A 140 -17.41 -9.33 14.11
CA ASP A 140 -17.07 -8.83 12.78
C ASP A 140 -15.97 -7.78 12.92
N LYS A 141 -14.82 -8.06 12.32
CA LYS A 141 -13.64 -7.22 12.38
C LYS A 141 -13.21 -6.83 10.97
N PHE A 142 -12.85 -5.56 10.81
CA PHE A 142 -12.17 -5.11 9.60
C PHE A 142 -11.10 -4.08 9.94
N GLU A 143 -10.11 -3.97 9.05
CA GLU A 143 -9.03 -3.00 9.15
C GLU A 143 -9.01 -2.19 7.86
N LEU A 144 -8.80 -0.88 7.99
CA LEU A 144 -8.70 0.07 6.90
C LEU A 144 -7.40 0.86 7.05
N SER A 145 -6.72 1.13 5.95
CA SER A 145 -5.40 1.73 5.93
C SER A 145 -5.46 3.11 5.27
N ASN A 146 -4.64 4.03 5.78
CA ASN A 146 -4.36 5.30 5.12
C ASN A 146 -3.36 5.04 3.99
N SER A 147 -3.82 5.10 2.74
CA SER A 147 -2.96 4.91 1.55
C SER A 147 -1.83 5.95 1.49
N ASN A 148 -2.06 7.16 2.00
CA ASN A 148 -1.07 8.25 2.05
C ASN A 148 0.02 8.03 3.12
N SER A 149 -0.13 7.06 4.02
CA SER A 149 0.87 6.78 5.06
C SER A 149 2.13 6.07 4.54
N VAL A 150 2.11 5.62 3.28
CA VAL A 150 3.25 4.95 2.68
C VAL A 150 4.20 5.94 2.04
N ASN A 151 5.40 6.03 2.63
CA ASN A 151 6.48 6.84 2.09
C ASN A 151 6.95 6.32 0.74
N SER A 152 6.82 7.16 -0.28
CA SER A 152 7.54 6.98 -1.54
C SER A 152 9.03 7.27 -1.34
N GLY A 153 9.85 6.69 -2.21
CA GLY A 153 11.30 6.95 -2.26
C GLY A 153 12.16 5.98 -1.47
N ASN A 154 11.58 5.27 -0.49
CA ASN A 154 12.29 4.22 0.24
C ASN A 154 12.69 3.06 -0.68
N GLU A 155 13.82 2.43 -0.36
CA GLU A 155 14.27 1.20 -1.00
C GLU A 155 13.83 -0.02 -0.18
N ASP A 156 13.42 -1.09 -0.86
CA ASP A 156 13.07 -2.36 -0.22
C ASP A 156 13.28 -3.53 -1.21
N SER A 157 12.85 -4.72 -0.83
CA SER A 157 12.84 -5.93 -1.63
C SER A 157 11.43 -6.53 -1.69
N ILE A 158 10.91 -6.69 -2.91
CA ILE A 158 9.64 -7.40 -3.19
C ILE A 158 10.00 -8.61 -4.05
N ASP A 159 9.63 -9.81 -3.63
CA ASP A 159 9.95 -11.07 -4.34
C ASP A 159 11.46 -11.24 -4.65
N ASN A 160 12.33 -10.81 -3.72
CA ASN A 160 13.79 -10.76 -3.87
C ASN A 160 14.31 -9.78 -4.95
N VAL A 161 13.47 -8.87 -5.41
CA VAL A 161 13.82 -7.82 -6.37
C VAL A 161 13.99 -6.51 -5.62
N LYS A 162 15.13 -5.84 -5.80
CA LYS A 162 15.36 -4.51 -5.23
C LYS A 162 14.45 -3.49 -5.90
N VAL A 163 13.73 -2.74 -5.09
CA VAL A 163 12.73 -1.78 -5.54
C VAL A 163 12.87 -0.42 -4.89
N LYS A 164 12.27 0.57 -5.53
CA LYS A 164 11.94 1.89 -4.97
C LYS A 164 10.42 2.00 -4.82
N ILE A 165 9.97 2.32 -3.61
CA ILE A 165 8.54 2.47 -3.28
C ILE A 165 7.97 3.75 -3.90
N LEU A 166 6.74 3.67 -4.42
CA LEU A 166 6.05 4.74 -5.15
C LEU A 166 4.87 5.37 -4.38
N GLY A 167 4.46 4.79 -3.24
CA GLY A 167 3.40 5.36 -2.39
C GLY A 167 2.00 5.32 -3.03
N PHE A 168 1.61 4.19 -3.64
CA PHE A 168 0.29 3.95 -4.23
C PHE A 168 -0.11 4.96 -5.31
N LYS A 169 0.65 4.99 -6.41
CA LYS A 169 0.35 5.86 -7.54
C LYS A 169 -0.67 5.21 -8.48
N LEU A 170 -1.83 5.86 -8.68
CA LEU A 170 -2.81 5.46 -9.70
C LEU A 170 -2.22 5.58 -11.12
N THR A 171 -2.50 4.59 -11.96
CA THR A 171 -2.19 4.60 -13.39
C THR A 171 -3.22 3.78 -14.16
N ILE A 172 -3.17 3.85 -15.48
CA ILE A 172 -3.94 3.00 -16.38
C ILE A 172 -3.02 2.37 -17.42
N THR A 173 -3.43 1.22 -17.95
CA THR A 173 -2.73 0.55 -19.06
C THR A 173 -2.93 1.31 -20.38
N LYS A 174 -1.85 1.45 -21.17
CA LYS A 174 -1.86 2.12 -22.49
C LYS A 174 -2.40 1.22 -23.62
N ARG A 175 -2.32 -0.09 -23.43
CA ARG A 175 -2.68 -1.16 -24.36
C ARG A 175 -3.01 -2.42 -23.56
N SER A 176 -3.38 -3.51 -24.22
CA SER A 176 -3.51 -4.79 -23.52
C SER A 176 -2.14 -5.31 -23.07
N VAL A 177 -2.01 -5.75 -21.81
CA VAL A 177 -0.73 -6.10 -21.18
C VAL A 177 -0.80 -7.43 -20.45
N TYR A 178 0.35 -8.08 -20.33
CA TYR A 178 0.53 -9.18 -19.39
C TYR A 178 1.01 -8.63 -18.05
N ILE A 179 0.41 -9.11 -16.98
CA ILE A 179 0.94 -8.95 -15.62
C ILE A 179 1.58 -10.27 -15.20
N ARG A 180 2.69 -10.21 -14.47
CA ARG A 180 3.53 -11.37 -14.17
C ARG A 180 3.84 -11.49 -12.68
N GLU A 181 4.13 -12.69 -12.23
CA GLU A 181 4.58 -12.97 -10.86
C GLU A 181 6.03 -12.50 -10.62
N SER A 182 6.79 -12.17 -11.67
CA SER A 182 8.18 -11.70 -11.57
C SER A 182 8.50 -10.68 -12.67
N PRO A 183 9.45 -9.74 -12.47
CA PRO A 183 9.77 -8.69 -13.43
C PRO A 183 10.67 -9.18 -14.57
N THR A 184 10.17 -10.15 -15.34
CA THR A 184 10.85 -10.72 -16.50
C THR A 184 9.83 -11.17 -17.54
N ILE A 185 10.20 -11.13 -18.82
CA ILE A 185 9.35 -11.59 -19.93
C ILE A 185 9.06 -13.09 -19.91
N THR A 186 9.86 -13.88 -19.20
CA THR A 186 9.66 -15.32 -19.01
C THR A 186 8.92 -15.63 -17.71
N GLY A 187 8.65 -14.63 -16.87
CA GLY A 187 7.95 -14.79 -15.61
C GLY A 187 6.52 -15.29 -15.83
N LYS A 188 6.03 -16.12 -14.92
CA LYS A 188 4.67 -16.68 -15.00
C LYS A 188 3.64 -15.56 -15.09
N ILE A 189 2.73 -15.70 -16.05
CA ILE A 189 1.66 -14.73 -16.29
C ILE A 189 0.58 -14.93 -15.23
N ILE A 190 0.07 -13.82 -14.70
CA ILE A 190 -1.15 -13.77 -13.89
C ILE A 190 -2.29 -13.46 -14.87
N PRO A 191 -3.08 -14.46 -15.28
CA PRO A 191 -4.18 -14.23 -16.21
C PRO A 191 -5.27 -13.39 -15.55
N LEU A 192 -5.94 -12.55 -16.35
CA LEU A 192 -7.12 -11.78 -15.91
C LEU A 192 -8.21 -12.68 -15.34
N SER A 193 -8.41 -13.88 -15.89
CA SER A 193 -9.35 -14.89 -15.39
C SER A 193 -9.11 -15.33 -13.94
N ASN A 194 -7.91 -15.12 -13.39
CA ASN A 194 -7.65 -15.40 -11.98
C ASN A 194 -8.24 -14.36 -11.02
N LEU A 195 -8.89 -13.30 -11.55
CA LEU A 195 -9.46 -12.22 -10.76
C LEU A 195 -10.96 -12.33 -10.52
N GLY A 196 -11.67 -13.22 -11.19
CA GLY A 196 -13.12 -13.35 -10.99
C GLY A 196 -13.74 -14.40 -11.89
N SER A 197 -15.04 -14.63 -11.70
CA SER A 197 -15.83 -15.38 -12.68
C SER A 197 -15.91 -14.62 -13.99
N GLU A 198 -16.26 -15.32 -15.08
CA GLU A 198 -16.52 -14.71 -16.38
C GLU A 198 -17.50 -13.54 -16.30
N GLU A 199 -18.54 -13.64 -15.47
CA GLU A 199 -19.55 -12.58 -15.26
C GLU A 199 -18.94 -11.29 -14.68
N CYS A 200 -17.93 -11.41 -13.82
CA CYS A 200 -17.23 -10.27 -13.23
C CYS A 200 -16.16 -9.68 -14.15
N LEU A 201 -15.76 -10.44 -15.17
CA LEU A 201 -14.74 -10.08 -16.14
C LEU A 201 -15.32 -9.79 -17.52
N ASP A 202 -16.66 -9.78 -17.66
CA ASP A 202 -17.34 -9.48 -18.91
C ASP A 202 -16.93 -8.08 -19.39
N GLU A 203 -16.69 -7.95 -20.69
CA GLU A 203 -16.17 -6.73 -21.29
C GLU A 203 -17.13 -5.55 -21.07
N GLY A 204 -18.44 -5.77 -21.12
CA GLY A 204 -19.39 -4.71 -20.83
C GLY A 204 -19.22 -4.11 -19.42
N TYR A 205 -18.79 -4.93 -18.47
CA TYR A 205 -18.58 -4.55 -17.08
C TYR A 205 -17.16 -3.95 -16.85
N LEU A 206 -16.11 -4.54 -17.41
CA LEU A 206 -14.74 -4.01 -17.31
C LEU A 206 -14.50 -2.73 -18.14
N PHE A 207 -15.19 -2.57 -19.27
CA PHE A 207 -15.02 -1.43 -20.19
C PHE A 207 -16.17 -0.43 -20.15
N ARG A 208 -17.21 -0.67 -19.33
CA ARG A 208 -18.44 0.14 -19.29
C ARG A 208 -19.07 0.33 -20.67
N THR A 209 -19.08 -0.72 -21.49
CA THR A 209 -19.67 -0.71 -22.83
C THR A 209 -20.98 -1.50 -22.87
N THR A 210 -21.91 -1.09 -23.71
CA THR A 210 -23.17 -1.82 -23.94
C THR A 210 -23.05 -2.84 -25.08
N GLU A 211 -21.89 -2.91 -25.73
CA GLU A 211 -21.63 -3.82 -26.84
C GLU A 211 -21.20 -5.18 -26.28
N LYS A 212 -21.99 -6.22 -26.57
CA LYS A 212 -21.62 -7.60 -26.21
C LYS A 212 -20.38 -7.99 -27.03
N PRO A 213 -19.30 -8.47 -26.40
CA PRO A 213 -18.14 -8.95 -27.16
C PRO A 213 -18.57 -10.05 -28.12
N GLU A 214 -18.26 -9.89 -29.41
CA GLU A 214 -18.37 -10.97 -30.38
C GLU A 214 -17.37 -12.06 -29.99
N LYS A 215 -17.86 -13.26 -29.62
CA LYS A 215 -17.08 -14.47 -29.30
C LYS A 215 -15.74 -14.18 -28.61
N VAL A 216 -15.78 -14.12 -27.29
CA VAL A 216 -14.63 -13.77 -26.44
C VAL A 216 -13.37 -14.53 -26.84
N ASN A 217 -12.34 -13.78 -27.25
CA ASN A 217 -11.02 -14.34 -27.52
C ASN A 217 -10.41 -14.80 -26.18
N PRO A 218 -10.04 -16.08 -26.02
CA PRO A 218 -9.47 -16.58 -24.76
C PRO A 218 -8.21 -15.82 -24.33
N ASP A 219 -7.47 -15.19 -25.25
CA ASP A 219 -6.33 -14.34 -24.92
C ASP A 219 -6.69 -13.09 -24.11
N ILE A 220 -7.95 -12.62 -24.19
CA ILE A 220 -8.47 -11.48 -23.41
C ILE A 220 -8.56 -11.86 -21.94
N TYR A 221 -8.94 -13.09 -21.62
CA TYR A 221 -8.92 -13.59 -20.25
C TYR A 221 -7.52 -13.82 -19.69
N ILE A 222 -6.47 -13.68 -20.51
CA ILE A 222 -5.07 -13.75 -20.07
C ILE A 222 -4.49 -12.35 -19.89
N ARG A 223 -4.81 -11.41 -20.79
CA ARG A 223 -4.25 -10.04 -20.78
C ARG A 223 -5.16 -9.07 -20.06
N PHE A 224 -4.57 -8.11 -19.35
CA PHE A 224 -5.29 -6.95 -18.86
C PHE A 224 -5.53 -6.01 -20.02
N PRO A 225 -6.74 -5.48 -20.20
CA PRO A 225 -7.04 -4.67 -21.37
C PRO A 225 -6.44 -3.27 -21.30
N LYS A 226 -6.58 -2.49 -22.37
CA LYS A 226 -6.27 -1.05 -22.39
C LYS A 226 -7.22 -0.30 -21.44
N ASN A 227 -6.73 0.79 -20.85
CA ASN A 227 -7.44 1.64 -19.88
C ASN A 227 -7.85 0.91 -18.60
N PHE A 228 -7.19 -0.20 -18.27
CA PHE A 228 -7.42 -0.91 -17.02
C PHE A 228 -6.70 -0.19 -15.88
N ASP A 229 -7.43 0.07 -14.79
CA ASP A 229 -6.90 0.77 -13.61
C ASP A 229 -5.91 -0.09 -12.83
N LEU A 230 -4.76 0.48 -12.49
CA LEU A 230 -3.72 -0.15 -11.68
C LEU A 230 -3.25 0.81 -10.59
N ILE A 231 -2.85 0.25 -9.45
CA ILE A 231 -2.18 1.03 -8.38
C ILE A 231 -0.72 0.60 -8.30
N LEU A 232 0.20 1.49 -8.68
CA LEU A 232 1.63 1.24 -8.63
C LEU A 232 2.15 1.39 -7.20
N ILE A 233 2.76 0.33 -6.70
CA ILE A 233 3.30 0.26 -5.34
C ILE A 233 4.78 0.56 -5.34
N ALA A 234 5.51 -0.02 -6.29
CA ALA A 234 6.95 0.07 -6.36
C ALA A 234 7.43 -0.07 -7.80
N LYS A 235 8.70 0.24 -8.04
CA LYS A 235 9.38 -0.09 -9.28
C LYS A 235 10.75 -0.67 -9.00
N THR A 236 11.26 -1.46 -9.92
CA THR A 236 12.67 -1.89 -9.96
C THR A 236 13.62 -0.69 -9.82
N GLN A 237 14.77 -0.90 -9.17
CA GLN A 237 15.81 0.13 -9.07
C GLN A 237 16.50 0.40 -10.41
N GLU A 238 16.66 -0.65 -11.22
CA GLU A 238 17.30 -0.61 -12.52
C GLU A 238 16.26 -0.71 -13.64
N LYS A 239 16.60 -0.15 -14.80
CA LYS A 239 15.83 -0.37 -16.02
C LYS A 239 16.23 -1.70 -16.65
N TYR A 240 15.30 -2.28 -17.38
CA TYR A 240 15.49 -3.51 -18.13
C TYR A 240 15.24 -3.22 -19.61
N ASN A 241 15.94 -3.94 -20.48
CA ASN A 241 15.66 -3.96 -21.90
C ASN A 241 14.66 -5.07 -22.18
N VAL A 242 13.49 -4.70 -22.71
CA VAL A 242 12.47 -5.63 -23.19
C VAL A 242 12.18 -5.25 -24.63
N GLU A 243 12.52 -6.14 -25.56
CA GLU A 243 12.48 -5.88 -27.00
C GLU A 243 13.30 -4.62 -27.35
N GLN A 244 12.65 -3.56 -27.87
CA GLN A 244 13.29 -2.29 -28.22
C GLN A 244 13.18 -1.21 -27.12
N TYR A 245 12.56 -1.52 -25.98
CA TYR A 245 12.24 -0.54 -24.94
C TYR A 245 13.17 -0.70 -23.73
N GLU A 246 13.65 0.41 -23.20
CA GLU A 246 14.40 0.48 -21.94
C GLU A 246 13.57 1.16 -20.85
N ASN A 247 13.02 0.39 -19.92
CA ASN A 247 12.11 0.89 -18.90
C ASN A 247 12.17 0.08 -17.60
N TYR A 248 11.52 0.58 -16.55
CA TYR A 248 11.40 -0.12 -15.28
C TYR A 248 10.28 -1.15 -15.34
N TRP A 249 10.41 -2.22 -14.56
CA TRP A 249 9.26 -3.01 -14.12
C TRP A 249 8.62 -2.36 -12.89
N TYR A 250 7.30 -2.35 -12.86
CA TYR A 250 6.49 -1.81 -11.79
C TYR A 250 5.71 -2.92 -11.10
N TYR A 251 5.73 -2.93 -9.78
CA TYR A 251 4.89 -3.79 -8.97
C TYR A 251 3.56 -3.08 -8.73
N ALA A 252 2.47 -3.69 -9.15
CA ALA A 252 1.13 -3.12 -9.17
C ALA A 252 0.15 -3.96 -8.34
N LYS A 253 -0.75 -3.28 -7.64
CA LYS A 253 -1.99 -3.84 -7.09
C LYS A 253 -3.08 -3.74 -8.17
N ILE A 254 -3.86 -4.79 -8.25
CA ILE A 254 -4.94 -5.01 -9.21
C ILE A 254 -6.15 -5.40 -8.39
N SER A 255 -7.27 -4.70 -8.59
CA SER A 255 -8.51 -4.98 -7.87
C SER A 255 -9.66 -5.07 -8.86
N VAL A 256 -10.44 -6.14 -8.78
CA VAL A 256 -11.62 -6.36 -9.60
C VAL A 256 -12.83 -6.57 -8.68
N PRO A 257 -13.84 -5.69 -8.73
CA PRO A 257 -15.09 -5.89 -8.03
C PRO A 257 -15.90 -7.01 -8.68
N CYS A 258 -16.55 -7.81 -7.86
CA CYS A 258 -17.34 -8.97 -8.29
C CYS A 258 -18.56 -9.15 -7.38
N ILE A 259 -19.46 -10.07 -7.73
CA ILE A 259 -20.70 -10.28 -6.99
C ILE A 259 -20.38 -10.72 -5.55
N GLY A 260 -20.65 -9.83 -4.59
CA GLY A 260 -20.43 -10.08 -3.17
C GLY A 260 -18.99 -9.86 -2.65
N TYR A 261 -17.96 -9.72 -3.50
CA TYR A 261 -16.56 -9.57 -3.06
C TYR A 261 -15.71 -8.74 -4.03
N VAL A 262 -14.51 -8.35 -3.59
CA VAL A 262 -13.48 -7.76 -4.45
C VAL A 262 -12.27 -8.69 -4.46
N THR A 263 -11.78 -9.03 -5.64
CA THR A 263 -10.54 -9.77 -5.78
C THR A 263 -9.38 -8.81 -5.92
N THR A 264 -8.38 -8.95 -5.05
CA THR A 264 -7.13 -8.21 -5.17
C THR A 264 -5.96 -9.16 -5.47
N LYS A 265 -5.16 -8.81 -6.48
CA LYS A 265 -3.88 -9.46 -6.79
C LYS A 265 -2.78 -8.43 -6.92
N TYR A 266 -1.56 -8.94 -6.88
CA TYR A 266 -0.36 -8.16 -7.05
C TYR A 266 0.52 -8.79 -8.12
N GLY A 267 1.22 -7.98 -8.90
CA GLY A 267 2.11 -8.48 -9.92
C GLY A 267 2.92 -7.38 -10.61
N TRP A 268 3.77 -7.80 -11.53
CA TRP A 268 4.71 -6.97 -12.24
C TRP A 268 4.21 -6.62 -13.64
N VAL A 269 4.21 -5.34 -13.96
CA VAL A 269 3.88 -4.79 -15.29
C VAL A 269 5.06 -3.98 -15.81
N TYR A 270 5.33 -4.06 -17.11
CA TYR A 270 6.44 -3.34 -17.71
C TYR A 270 6.05 -1.88 -17.99
N GLY A 271 6.94 -0.96 -17.62
CA GLY A 271 6.68 0.49 -17.58
C GLY A 271 6.28 1.11 -18.91
N GLU A 272 6.71 0.52 -20.02
CA GLU A 272 6.34 0.99 -21.36
C GLU A 272 4.83 0.93 -21.61
N PHE A 273 4.12 0.05 -20.91
CA PHE A 273 2.72 -0.24 -21.19
C PHE A 273 1.72 0.44 -20.25
N ILE A 274 2.18 1.36 -19.40
CA ILE A 274 1.38 2.11 -18.42
C ILE A 274 1.64 3.63 -18.52
N ASN A 275 0.68 4.45 -18.08
CA ASN A 275 0.72 5.92 -18.12
C ASN A 275 1.45 6.56 -16.93
#